data_AF-A0A4Q9KCZ3-F1
#
_entry.id   AF-A0A4Q9KCZ3-F1
#
_cell.length_a   1.000
_cell.length_b   1.000
_cell.length_c   1.000
_cell.angle_alpha   90.00
_cell.angle_beta   90.00
_cell.angle_gamma   90.00
#
_symmetry.space_group_name_H-M   'P 1'
#
loop_
_entity.id
_entity.type
_entity.pdbx_description
1 polymer ?
#
loop_
_entity_poly.entity_id
_entity_poly.type
_entity_poly.pdbx_seq_one_letter_code
_entity_poly.pdbx_strand_id
1 'polypeptide(L)'
;MKPDRLVEEVLAQLAPDRRRRARDDVRALLEDDLDFQVTELAAITDQRPGHGSCDGVSFVKDRHILFRPTESRRQNFTLAHELGHVLVHDCDAAQDWLADLPEEEAGPREEWMCDQIAQRILLPDEILDQFSVPISPDPPTVILGDGSRRC
;
A
#
# COMPACT_ATOMS: atom_id res chain seq x y z
N MET A 1 12.99 6.02 -16.65
CA MET A 1 13.36 5.70 -15.24
C MET A 1 12.80 4.32 -14.88
N LYS A 2 13.39 3.57 -13.95
CA LYS A 2 12.80 2.28 -13.52
C LYS A 2 11.60 2.56 -12.60
N PRO A 3 10.46 1.86 -12.74
CA PRO A 3 9.26 2.09 -11.93
C PRO A 3 9.49 2.03 -10.41
N ASP A 4 10.37 1.14 -9.93
CA ASP A 4 10.66 1.02 -8.50
C ASP A 4 11.31 2.27 -7.89
N ARG A 5 12.18 2.93 -8.67
CA ARG A 5 12.84 4.17 -8.26
C ARG A 5 11.85 5.33 -8.17
N LEU A 6 10.86 5.36 -9.06
CA LEU A 6 9.78 6.33 -8.99
C LEU A 6 8.97 6.16 -7.71
N VAL A 7 8.63 4.92 -7.34
CA VAL A 7 7.94 4.64 -6.07
C VAL A 7 8.78 5.12 -4.88
N GLU A 8 10.10 4.95 -4.90
CA GLU A 8 10.99 5.47 -3.85
C GLU A 8 10.98 7.01 -3.78
N GLU A 9 11.04 7.68 -4.94
CA GLU A 9 10.98 9.15 -5.04
C GLU A 9 9.63 9.70 -4.57
N VAL A 10 8.52 9.05 -4.94
CA VAL A 10 7.19 9.41 -4.45
C VAL A 10 7.11 9.25 -2.94
N LEU A 11 7.57 8.11 -2.41
CA LEU A 11 7.61 7.88 -0.97
C LEU A 11 8.49 8.92 -0.25
N ALA A 12 9.57 9.40 -0.87
CA ALA A 12 10.51 10.38 -0.29
C ALA A 12 9.83 11.68 0.17
N GLN A 13 8.64 12.00 -0.35
CA GLN A 13 7.82 13.11 0.11
C GLN A 13 7.30 12.94 1.55
N LEU A 14 7.12 11.69 2.00
CA LEU A 14 6.83 11.39 3.40
C LEU A 14 8.11 11.22 4.20
N ALA A 15 8.28 12.09 5.20
CA ALA A 15 9.32 11.94 6.21
C ALA A 15 9.26 10.55 6.88
N PRO A 16 10.41 9.95 7.26
CA PRO A 16 10.43 8.60 7.84
C PRO A 16 9.51 8.40 9.04
N ASP A 17 9.37 9.41 9.90
CA ASP A 17 8.45 9.35 11.06
C ASP A 17 6.97 9.31 10.65
N ARG A 18 6.60 10.04 9.59
CA ARG A 18 5.24 10.02 9.04
C ARG A 18 4.91 8.66 8.44
N ARG A 19 5.85 8.06 7.70
CA ARG A 19 5.67 6.70 7.17
C ARG A 19 5.49 5.66 8.27
N ARG A 20 6.30 5.75 9.34
CA ARG A 20 6.16 4.87 10.52
C ARG A 20 4.79 5.00 11.17
N ARG A 21 4.27 6.22 11.37
CA ARG A 21 2.91 6.41 11.92
C ARG A 21 1.81 5.93 10.99
N ALA A 22 1.96 6.16 9.68
CA ALA A 22 0.99 5.74 8.67
C ALA A 22 0.78 4.23 8.66
N ARG A 23 1.80 3.44 9.00
CA ARG A 23 1.67 1.98 9.19
C ARG A 23 0.59 1.64 10.24
N ASP A 24 0.57 2.37 11.33
CA ASP A 24 -0.31 2.10 12.48
C ASP A 24 -1.71 2.69 12.25
N ASP A 25 -1.76 3.92 11.73
CA ASP A 25 -3.00 4.62 11.43
C ASP A 25 -2.84 5.57 10.24
N VAL A 26 -3.25 5.12 9.05
CA VAL A 26 -3.21 5.92 7.82
C VAL A 26 -4.22 7.07 7.89
N ARG A 27 -5.36 6.87 8.56
CA ARG A 27 -6.40 7.89 8.66
C ARG A 27 -5.89 9.08 9.46
N ALA A 28 -5.24 8.83 10.60
CA ALA A 28 -4.62 9.87 11.40
C ALA A 28 -3.55 10.64 10.61
N LEU A 29 -2.73 9.96 9.79
CA LEU A 29 -1.78 10.66 8.91
C LEU A 29 -2.53 11.60 7.92
N LEU A 30 -3.58 11.11 7.28
CA LEU A 30 -4.35 11.88 6.31
C LEU A 30 -5.01 13.10 6.97
N GLU A 31 -5.68 12.91 8.10
CA GLU A 31 -6.44 13.97 8.79
C GLU A 31 -5.52 14.95 9.53
N ASP A 32 -4.54 14.47 10.30
CA ASP A 32 -3.76 15.31 11.22
C ASP A 32 -2.51 15.92 10.59
N ASP A 33 -1.81 15.15 9.75
CA ASP A 33 -0.51 15.56 9.17
C ASP A 33 -0.64 16.16 7.77
N LEU A 34 -1.66 15.71 7.02
CA LEU A 34 -1.88 16.10 5.64
C LEU A 34 -3.17 16.89 5.44
N ASP A 35 -3.97 17.13 6.50
CA ASP A 35 -5.18 17.97 6.51
C ASP A 35 -6.17 17.61 5.39
N PHE A 36 -6.38 16.30 5.22
CA PHE A 36 -7.47 15.73 4.41
C PHE A 36 -8.69 15.43 5.28
N GLN A 37 -9.87 15.63 4.74
CA GLN A 37 -11.08 15.06 5.30
C GLN A 37 -11.23 13.61 4.83
N VAL A 38 -11.35 12.65 5.74
CA VAL A 38 -11.59 11.24 5.40
C VAL A 38 -13.01 10.86 5.79
N THR A 39 -13.83 10.49 4.82
CA THR A 39 -15.25 10.21 5.02
C THR A 39 -15.62 8.80 4.60
N GLU A 40 -16.34 8.11 5.47
CA GLU A 40 -16.91 6.80 5.19
C GLU A 40 -18.18 6.96 4.35
N LEU A 41 -18.22 6.30 3.19
CA LEU A 41 -19.38 6.27 2.32
C LEU A 41 -19.72 4.83 1.96
N ALA A 42 -20.63 4.22 2.74
CA ALA A 42 -21.07 2.84 2.55
C ALA A 42 -21.72 2.57 1.18
N ALA A 43 -22.16 3.64 0.49
CA ALA A 43 -22.83 3.59 -0.80
C ALA A 43 -21.89 3.63 -2.02
N ILE A 44 -20.56 3.58 -1.86
CA ILE A 44 -19.66 3.37 -2.99
C ILE A 44 -19.92 1.95 -3.54
N THR A 45 -20.65 1.89 -4.65
CA THR A 45 -21.07 0.64 -5.32
C THR A 45 -20.55 0.50 -6.76
N ASP A 46 -19.81 1.48 -7.27
CA ASP A 46 -19.46 1.49 -8.68
C ASP A 46 -18.30 0.52 -8.98
N GLN A 47 -18.67 -0.68 -9.39
CA GLN A 47 -17.83 -1.51 -10.25
C GLN A 47 -17.66 -0.78 -11.59
N ARG A 48 -16.51 -0.13 -11.81
CA ARG A 48 -16.11 0.21 -13.19
C ARG A 48 -15.84 -1.11 -13.94
N PRO A 49 -16.38 -1.31 -15.16
CA PRO A 49 -16.08 -2.52 -15.92
C PRO A 49 -14.57 -2.59 -16.19
N GLY A 50 -13.90 -3.63 -15.69
CA GLY A 50 -12.49 -3.92 -15.97
C GLY A 50 -11.47 -3.39 -14.95
N HIS A 51 -11.88 -2.68 -13.90
CA HIS A 51 -11.00 -2.19 -12.83
C HIS A 51 -11.57 -2.72 -11.51
N GLY A 52 -10.72 -3.15 -10.58
CA GLY A 52 -11.15 -3.74 -9.30
C GLY A 52 -12.13 -2.83 -8.54
N SER A 53 -12.83 -3.36 -7.52
CA SER A 53 -13.72 -2.49 -6.74
C SER A 53 -12.91 -1.35 -6.13
N CYS A 54 -13.16 -0.11 -6.55
CA CYS A 54 -12.67 1.07 -5.84
C CYS A 54 -13.36 1.09 -4.48
N ASP A 55 -12.69 0.57 -3.47
CA ASP A 55 -13.10 0.70 -2.07
C ASP A 55 -12.83 2.13 -1.57
N GLY A 56 -12.20 3.01 -2.38
CA GLY A 56 -11.91 4.41 -2.09
C GLY A 56 -11.88 5.30 -3.33
N VAL A 57 -11.88 6.61 -3.10
CA VAL A 57 -11.60 7.65 -4.10
C VAL A 57 -11.03 8.88 -3.39
N SER A 58 -10.03 9.51 -4.03
CA SER A 58 -9.38 10.72 -3.57
C SER A 58 -9.72 11.91 -4.47
N PHE A 59 -10.21 12.98 -3.87
CA PHE A 59 -10.38 14.30 -4.47
C PHE A 59 -9.24 15.18 -4.00
N VAL A 60 -8.05 15.01 -4.60
CA VAL A 60 -6.80 15.63 -4.13
C VAL A 60 -6.92 17.14 -3.99
N LYS A 61 -7.52 17.80 -4.99
CA LYS A 61 -7.72 19.27 -4.99
C LYS A 61 -8.67 19.77 -3.89
N ASP A 62 -9.66 18.97 -3.55
CA ASP A 62 -10.67 19.28 -2.54
C ASP A 62 -10.27 18.78 -1.14
N ARG A 63 -9.09 18.12 -1.03
CA ARG A 63 -8.54 17.54 0.19
C ARG A 63 -9.53 16.59 0.87
N HIS A 64 -10.20 15.77 0.07
CA HIS A 64 -11.22 14.83 0.54
C HIS A 64 -10.91 13.41 0.05
N ILE A 65 -10.94 12.44 0.96
CA ILE A 65 -10.94 11.01 0.63
C ILE A 65 -12.26 10.41 1.06
N LEU A 66 -12.93 9.72 0.14
CA LEU A 66 -14.11 8.92 0.42
C LEU A 66 -13.70 7.45 0.36
N PHE A 67 -14.15 6.65 1.32
CA PHE A 67 -13.88 5.22 1.30
C PHE A 67 -15.04 4.39 1.83
N ARG A 68 -15.11 3.15 1.37
CA ARG A 68 -16.04 2.14 1.84
C ARG A 68 -15.44 1.48 3.09
N PRO A 69 -16.10 1.55 4.25
CA PRO A 69 -15.62 0.88 5.45
C PRO A 69 -15.60 -0.64 5.26
N THR A 70 -14.51 -1.28 5.68
CA THR A 70 -14.30 -2.73 5.66
C THR A 70 -13.63 -3.16 6.97
N GLU A 71 -13.30 -4.45 7.13
CA GLU A 71 -12.46 -4.87 8.28
C GLU A 71 -11.13 -4.10 8.31
N SER A 72 -10.62 -3.81 9.51
CA SER A 72 -9.55 -2.81 9.74
C SER A 72 -8.32 -2.92 8.83
N ARG A 73 -7.87 -4.14 8.50
CA ARG A 73 -6.70 -4.34 7.62
C ARG A 73 -6.97 -3.96 6.17
N ARG A 74 -8.17 -4.23 5.65
CA ARG A 74 -8.55 -3.86 4.29
C ARG A 74 -8.77 -2.35 4.19
N GLN A 75 -9.34 -1.75 5.23
CA GLN A 75 -9.47 -0.30 5.35
C GLN A 75 -8.11 0.42 5.34
N ASN A 76 -7.12 -0.06 6.09
CA ASN A 76 -5.79 0.55 6.09
C ASN A 76 -5.13 0.45 4.72
N PHE A 77 -5.32 -0.65 3.98
CA PHE A 77 -4.85 -0.76 2.61
C PHE A 77 -5.54 0.24 1.69
N THR A 78 -6.87 0.33 1.75
CA THR A 78 -7.63 1.31 0.96
C THR A 78 -7.16 2.74 1.22
N LEU A 79 -7.04 3.15 2.49
CA LEU A 79 -6.57 4.49 2.82
C LEU A 79 -5.10 4.72 2.41
N ALA A 80 -4.24 3.70 2.53
CA ALA A 80 -2.85 3.81 2.09
C ALA A 80 -2.74 3.91 0.56
N HIS A 81 -3.65 3.26 -0.17
CA HIS A 81 -3.77 3.37 -1.62
C HIS A 81 -4.22 4.79 -2.02
N GLU A 82 -5.22 5.35 -1.35
CA GLU A 82 -5.65 6.75 -1.59
C GLU A 82 -4.57 7.77 -1.24
N LEU A 83 -3.80 7.53 -0.17
CA LEU A 83 -2.59 8.30 0.12
C LEU A 83 -1.57 8.18 -1.03
N GLY A 84 -1.48 7.01 -1.67
CA GLY A 84 -0.70 6.81 -2.90
C GLY A 84 -1.08 7.80 -3.99
N HIS A 85 -2.36 7.95 -4.30
CA HIS A 85 -2.83 8.92 -5.30
C HIS A 85 -2.43 10.36 -4.94
N VAL A 86 -2.57 10.76 -3.68
CA VAL A 86 -2.14 12.08 -3.21
C VAL A 86 -0.63 12.29 -3.46
N LEU A 87 0.19 11.33 -3.06
CA LEU A 87 1.65 11.44 -3.22
C LEU A 87 2.07 11.40 -4.69
N VAL A 88 1.42 10.58 -5.52
CA VAL A 88 1.71 10.53 -6.97
C VAL A 88 1.31 11.84 -7.64
N HIS A 89 0.19 12.45 -7.24
CA HIS A 89 -0.25 13.75 -7.75
C HIS A 89 0.77 14.86 -7.45
N ASP A 90 1.31 14.87 -6.24
CA ASP A 90 2.24 15.91 -5.77
C ASP A 90 3.70 15.69 -6.24
N CYS A 91 4.00 14.54 -6.86
CA CYS A 91 5.33 14.21 -7.35
C CYS A 91 5.50 14.53 -8.84
N ASP A 92 6.20 15.63 -9.15
CA ASP A 92 6.49 16.04 -10.53
C ASP A 92 7.09 14.90 -11.37
N ALA A 93 8.07 14.16 -10.84
CA ALA A 93 8.72 13.07 -11.56
C ALA A 93 7.75 11.92 -11.90
N ALA A 94 6.76 11.66 -11.04
CA ALA A 94 5.74 10.66 -11.30
C ALA A 94 4.71 11.17 -12.33
N GLN A 95 4.29 12.43 -12.21
CA GLN A 95 3.38 13.06 -13.18
C GLN A 95 4.00 13.12 -14.58
N ASP A 96 5.26 13.54 -14.68
CA ASP A 96 6.01 13.57 -15.94
C ASP A 96 6.10 12.17 -16.56
N TRP A 97 6.43 11.16 -15.75
CA TRP A 97 6.51 9.78 -16.22
C TRP A 97 5.17 9.22 -16.69
N LEU A 98 4.07 9.53 -15.98
CA LEU A 98 2.72 9.12 -16.38
C LEU A 98 2.27 9.83 -17.67
N ALA A 99 2.64 11.10 -17.85
CA ALA A 99 2.31 11.87 -19.05
C ALA A 99 3.03 11.37 -20.33
N ASP A 100 4.17 10.71 -20.18
CA ASP A 100 4.92 10.10 -21.28
C ASP A 100 4.34 8.76 -21.75
N LEU A 101 3.39 8.16 -21.01
CA LEU A 101 2.78 6.88 -21.36
C LEU A 101 1.61 7.05 -22.35
N PRO A 102 1.26 6.01 -23.11
CA PRO A 102 -0.02 5.95 -23.81
C PRO A 102 -1.20 6.17 -22.83
N GLU A 103 -2.24 6.85 -23.28
CA GLU A 103 -3.40 7.22 -22.46
C GLU A 103 -4.05 5.99 -21.80
N GLU A 104 -4.12 4.88 -22.53
CA GLU A 104 -4.65 3.60 -22.05
C GLU A 104 -3.77 2.90 -21.00
N GLU A 105 -2.49 3.27 -20.89
CA GLU A 105 -1.54 2.70 -19.92
C GLU A 105 -1.37 3.58 -18.68
N ALA A 106 -1.55 4.90 -18.79
CA ALA A 106 -1.29 5.85 -17.71
C ALA A 106 -2.09 5.52 -16.44
N GLY A 107 -3.42 5.35 -16.56
CA GLY A 107 -4.29 5.01 -15.43
C GLY A 107 -3.89 3.69 -14.74
N PRO A 108 -3.80 2.55 -15.46
CA PRO A 108 -3.35 1.30 -14.87
C PRO A 108 -1.96 1.37 -14.21
N ARG A 109 -1.05 2.23 -14.69
CA ARG A 109 0.28 2.43 -14.10
C ARG A 109 0.24 3.27 -12.83
N GLU A 110 -0.65 4.26 -12.77
CA GLU A 110 -0.90 5.03 -11.54
C GLU A 110 -1.46 4.11 -10.43
N GLU A 111 -2.48 3.31 -10.73
CA GLU A 111 -3.08 2.33 -9.81
C GLU A 111 -2.02 1.35 -9.26
N TRP A 112 -1.19 0.80 -10.16
CA TRP A 112 -0.08 -0.06 -9.77
C TRP A 112 0.89 0.65 -8.83
N MET A 113 1.21 1.92 -9.08
CA MET A 113 2.11 2.70 -8.24
C MET A 113 1.50 2.94 -6.85
N CYS A 114 0.21 3.26 -6.78
CA CYS A 114 -0.53 3.43 -5.53
C CYS A 114 -0.54 2.14 -4.70
N ASP A 115 -0.74 0.98 -5.35
CA ASP A 115 -0.62 -0.33 -4.69
C ASP A 115 0.79 -0.59 -4.15
N GLN A 116 1.84 -0.23 -4.89
CA GLN A 116 3.23 -0.38 -4.41
C GLN A 116 3.53 0.54 -3.22
N ILE A 117 3.03 1.78 -3.26
CA ILE A 117 3.17 2.75 -2.15
C ILE A 117 2.45 2.23 -0.91
N ALA A 118 1.20 1.77 -1.05
CA ALA A 118 0.41 1.23 0.05
C ALA A 118 1.10 0.02 0.71
N GLN A 119 1.62 -0.91 -0.11
CA GLN A 119 2.38 -2.06 0.37
C GLN A 119 3.61 -1.64 1.17
N ARG A 120 4.42 -0.70 0.66
CA ARG A 120 5.65 -0.25 1.34
C ARG A 120 5.38 0.57 2.61
N ILE A 121 4.23 1.24 2.71
CA ILE A 121 3.81 1.93 3.94
C ILE A 121 3.38 0.93 5.01
N LEU A 122 2.58 -0.08 4.65
CA LEU A 122 2.00 -1.02 5.61
C LEU A 122 2.93 -2.17 5.98
N LEU A 123 3.84 -2.55 5.08
CA LEU A 123 4.80 -3.63 5.22
C LEU A 123 6.21 -3.14 4.83
N PRO A 124 6.78 -2.18 5.59
CA PRO A 124 8.12 -1.68 5.32
C PRO A 124 9.19 -2.79 5.46
N ASP A 125 10.28 -2.67 4.71
CA ASP A 125 11.32 -3.69 4.60
C ASP A 125 11.92 -4.10 5.95
N GLU A 126 12.00 -3.19 6.93
CA GLU A 126 12.50 -3.50 8.27
C GLU A 126 11.64 -4.53 9.03
N ILE A 127 10.38 -4.71 8.64
CA ILE A 127 9.52 -5.79 9.14
C ILE A 127 9.80 -7.07 8.37
N LEU A 128 9.92 -7.00 7.04
CA LEU A 128 10.18 -8.18 6.20
C LEU A 128 11.51 -8.84 6.58
N ASP A 129 12.52 -8.04 6.92
CA ASP A 129 13.82 -8.51 7.41
C ASP A 129 13.73 -9.29 8.74
N GLN A 130 12.71 -9.03 9.56
CA GLN A 130 12.46 -9.81 10.80
C GLN A 130 11.87 -11.19 10.51
N PHE A 131 11.29 -11.39 9.33
CA PHE A 131 10.68 -12.65 8.90
C PHE A 131 11.51 -13.40 7.86
N SER A 132 12.59 -12.81 7.35
CA SER A 132 13.59 -13.52 6.55
C SER A 132 14.45 -14.42 7.44
N VAL A 133 13.87 -15.53 7.91
CA VAL A 133 14.69 -16.64 8.38
C VAL A 133 15.32 -17.26 7.13
N PRO A 134 16.65 -17.50 7.08
CA PRO A 134 17.20 -18.32 6.02
C PRO A 134 16.48 -19.67 6.07
N ILE A 135 15.76 -20.01 5.00
CA ILE A 135 15.23 -21.36 4.84
C ILE A 135 16.45 -22.26 4.82
N SER A 136 16.71 -22.96 5.94
CA SER A 136 17.75 -23.98 5.95
C SER A 136 17.42 -24.96 4.83
N PRO A 137 18.35 -25.27 3.92
CA PRO A 137 18.12 -26.26 2.87
C PRO A 137 17.92 -27.67 3.45
N ASP A 138 18.22 -27.86 4.74
CA ASP A 138 18.06 -29.14 5.41
C ASP A 138 16.60 -29.34 5.84
N PRO A 139 15.90 -30.38 5.34
CA PRO A 139 14.59 -30.73 5.84
C PRO A 139 14.68 -31.06 7.34
N PRO A 140 13.63 -30.76 8.13
CA PRO A 140 13.63 -31.10 9.55
C PRO A 140 13.86 -32.60 9.71
N THR A 141 14.97 -32.96 10.35
CA THR A 141 15.26 -34.35 10.69
C THR A 141 14.24 -34.79 11.74
N VAL A 142 13.20 -35.51 11.30
CA VAL A 142 12.29 -36.21 12.20
C VAL A 142 13.03 -37.43 12.73
N ILE A 143 13.56 -37.35 13.95
CA ILE A 143 14.05 -38.54 14.65
C ILE A 143 12.83 -39.34 15.09
N LEU A 144 12.47 -40.35 14.31
CA LEU A 144 11.56 -41.40 14.74
C LEU A 144 12.29 -42.21 15.82
N GLY A 145 11.94 -41.96 17.08
CA GLY A 145 12.43 -42.74 18.20
C GLY A 145 12.01 -44.20 18.05
N ASP A 146 13.00 -45.09 17.91
CA ASP A 146 12.79 -46.52 17.78
C ASP A 146 12.29 -47.07 19.12
N GLY A 147 10.98 -47.33 19.20
CA GLY A 147 10.30 -47.85 20.38
C GLY A 147 10.64 -49.32 20.62
N SER A 148 11.84 -49.61 21.13
CA SER A 148 12.16 -50.93 21.64
C SER A 148 11.41 -51.18 22.96
N ARG A 149 10.27 -51.87 22.88
CA ARG A 149 9.65 -52.51 24.05
C ARG A 149 10.42 -53.80 24.35
N ARG A 150 11.01 -53.87 25.54
CA ARG A 150 11.32 -55.12 26.23
C ARG A 150 10.78 -55.04 27.65
N CYS A 151 9.74 -55.82 27.92
CA CYS A 151 9.54 -56.56 29.16
C CYS A 151 9.48 -58.03 28.75
#